data_AF-A0A532TG75-F1
#
_entry.id   AF-A0A532TG75-F1
#
_cell.length_a   1.000
_cell.length_b   1.000
_cell.length_c   1.000
_cell.angle_alpha   90.00
_cell.angle_beta   90.00
_cell.angle_gamma   90.00
#
_symmetry.space_group_name_H-M   'P 1'
#
loop_
_entity.id
_entity.type
_entity.pdbx_description
1 polymer ?
#
loop_
_entity_poly.entity_id
_entity_poly.type
_entity_poly.pdbx_seq_one_letter_code
_entity_poly.pdbx_strand_id
1 'polypeptide(L)'
;MSEFEEKIFNLLEKIDEKLDKLLDTKRSGGVGTRAVASTGEGYVKPSAVVEKQEEEQKAIEKPPVEGRRVCPACGGTSFNTEEDKTQVLFQQGGMKIYAKRYICKSCGTEA
;
A
#
# COMPACT_ATOMS: atom_id res chain seq x y z
N MET A 1 -34.22 -0.15 -24.40
CA MET A 1 -32.94 -0.22 -23.67
C MET A 1 -32.02 -1.12 -24.46
N SER A 2 -30.75 -0.77 -24.63
CA SER A 2 -29.80 -1.67 -25.28
C SER A 2 -29.48 -2.87 -24.37
N GLU A 3 -29.14 -4.04 -24.92
CA GLU A 3 -28.74 -5.21 -24.12
C GLU A 3 -27.56 -4.90 -23.18
N PHE A 4 -26.73 -3.93 -23.57
CA PHE A 4 -25.62 -3.45 -22.76
C PHE A 4 -26.10 -2.64 -21.56
N GLU A 5 -27.06 -1.73 -21.76
CA GLU A 5 -27.69 -0.98 -20.66
C GLU A 5 -28.34 -1.93 -19.66
N GLU A 6 -29.07 -2.94 -20.12
CA GLU A 6 -29.70 -3.93 -19.23
C GLU A 6 -28.67 -4.70 -18.41
N LYS A 7 -27.52 -5.06 -19.00
CA LYS A 7 -26.42 -5.71 -18.28
C LYS A 7 -25.78 -4.77 -17.25
N ILE A 8 -25.65 -3.48 -17.56
CA ILE A 8 -25.15 -2.48 -16.61
C ILE A 8 -26.13 -2.32 -15.44
N PHE A 9 -27.43 -2.20 -15.71
CA PHE A 9 -28.44 -2.08 -14.66
C PHE A 9 -28.43 -3.30 -13.74
N ASN A 10 -28.38 -4.51 -14.30
CA ASN A 10 -28.25 -5.74 -13.53
C ASN A 10 -26.94 -5.82 -12.71
N LEU A 11 -25.86 -5.19 -13.17
CA LEU A 11 -24.60 -5.16 -12.44
C LEU A 11 -24.66 -4.18 -11.27
N LEU A 12 -25.24 -2.99 -11.49
CA LEU A 12 -25.44 -1.97 -10.46
C LEU A 12 -26.33 -2.49 -9.33
N GLU A 13 -27.44 -3.15 -9.67
CA GLU A 13 -28.35 -3.74 -8.69
C GLU A 13 -27.65 -4.81 -7.82
N LYS A 14 -26.82 -5.66 -8.43
CA LYS A 14 -26.00 -6.64 -7.69
C LYS A 14 -24.93 -6.02 -6.80
N ILE A 15 -24.46 -4.81 -7.11
CA ILE A 15 -23.52 -4.08 -6.27
C ILE A 15 -24.27 -3.55 -5.05
N ASP A 16 -25.43 -2.94 -5.25
CA ASP A 16 -26.26 -2.40 -4.16
C ASP A 16 -26.67 -3.51 -3.17
N GLU A 17 -27.14 -4.66 -3.66
CA GLU A 17 -27.46 -5.82 -2.80
C GLU A 17 -26.27 -6.31 -1.96
N LYS A 18 -25.05 -6.23 -2.50
CA LYS A 18 -23.83 -6.63 -1.78
C LYS A 18 -23.45 -5.59 -0.73
N LEU A 19 -23.63 -4.30 -1.03
CA LEU A 19 -23.36 -3.23 -0.09
C LEU A 19 -24.31 -3.29 1.10
N ASP A 20 -25.61 -3.55 0.89
CA ASP A 20 -26.58 -3.70 1.97
C ASP A 20 -26.25 -4.88 2.90
N LYS A 21 -25.88 -6.03 2.34
CA LYS A 21 -25.44 -7.19 3.14
C LYS A 21 -24.21 -6.89 4.00
N LEU A 22 -23.27 -6.11 3.49
CA LEU A 22 -22.08 -5.68 4.24
C LEU A 22 -22.44 -4.67 5.35
N LEU A 23 -23.38 -3.78 5.08
CA LEU A 23 -23.86 -2.80 6.07
C LEU A 23 -24.64 -3.48 7.21
N ASP A 24 -25.48 -4.47 6.91
CA ASP A 24 -26.21 -5.23 7.92
C ASP A 24 -25.28 -6.15 8.73
N THR A 25 -24.28 -6.76 8.09
CA THR A 25 -23.23 -7.54 8.79
C THR A 25 -22.41 -6.66 9.74
N LYS A 26 -22.24 -5.37 9.45
CA LYS A 26 -21.54 -4.41 10.32
C LYS A 26 -22.40 -3.93 11.49
N ARG A 27 -23.73 -3.96 11.38
CA ARG A 27 -24.66 -3.52 12.44
C ARG A 27 -24.88 -4.55 13.55
N SER A 28 -24.60 -5.83 13.31
CA SER A 28 -24.71 -6.88 14.35
C SER A 28 -23.53 -6.95 15.33
N GLY A 29 -22.51 -6.09 15.17
CA GLY A 29 -21.37 -5.94 16.09
C GLY A 29 -21.40 -4.71 17.00
N GLY A 30 -22.56 -4.05 17.16
CA GLY A 30 -22.71 -2.81 17.94
C GLY A 30 -23.64 -2.98 19.13
N VAL A 31 -23.06 -3.24 20.31
CA VAL A 31 -23.76 -3.28 21.60
C VAL A 31 -24.34 -1.91 21.95
N GLY A 32 -25.67 -1.89 22.08
CA GLY A 32 -26.48 -1.14 23.05
C GLY A 32 -26.01 0.24 23.53
N THR A 33 -26.70 1.27 23.06
CA THR A 33 -26.91 2.51 23.80
C THR A 33 -27.68 2.23 25.09
N ARG A 34 -27.01 2.34 26.25
CA ARG A 34 -27.66 2.57 27.55
C ARG A 34 -27.01 3.72 28.29
N ALA A 35 -27.89 4.46 28.95
CA ALA A 35 -27.67 5.72 29.64
C ALA A 35 -26.53 5.70 30.66
N VAL A 36 -25.93 6.87 30.80
CA VAL A 36 -24.91 7.27 31.77
C VAL A 36 -25.43 7.10 33.21
N ALA A 37 -24.71 6.33 34.03
CA ALA A 37 -24.53 6.61 35.45
C ALA A 37 -23.34 5.82 36.06
N SER A 38 -22.49 6.58 36.76
CA SER A 38 -21.62 6.24 37.90
C SER A 38 -20.41 5.30 37.77
N THR A 39 -19.23 5.93 37.83
CA THR A 39 -18.05 5.63 38.66
C THR A 39 -17.45 4.22 38.62
N GLY A 40 -16.32 4.10 37.92
CA GLY A 40 -15.39 2.98 38.00
C GLY A 40 -14.09 3.32 37.28
N GLU A 41 -12.97 3.08 37.95
CA GLU A 41 -11.60 3.41 37.55
C GLU A 41 -11.25 2.87 36.14
N GLY A 42 -10.59 3.70 35.32
CA GLY A 42 -10.08 3.29 34.01
C GLY A 42 -10.63 4.03 32.80
N TYR A 43 -10.94 5.33 32.90
CA TYR A 43 -11.30 6.14 31.74
C TYR A 43 -10.04 6.51 30.93
N VAL A 44 -9.76 5.76 29.87
CA VAL A 44 -8.81 6.20 28.84
C VAL A 44 -9.50 7.28 28.01
N LYS A 45 -8.93 8.49 28.01
CA LYS A 45 -9.43 9.61 27.19
C LYS A 45 -9.49 9.15 25.71
N PRO A 46 -10.62 9.33 25.00
CA PRO A 46 -10.76 8.93 23.60
C PRO A 46 -9.67 9.50 22.67
N SER A 47 -9.11 10.66 23.01
CA SER A 47 -8.01 11.31 22.29
C SER A 47 -6.74 10.44 22.23
N ALA A 48 -6.44 9.68 23.30
CA ALA A 48 -5.26 8.83 23.36
C ALA A 48 -5.40 7.51 22.58
N VAL A 49 -6.64 7.15 22.22
CA VAL A 49 -6.92 5.98 21.35
C VAL A 49 -6.75 6.35 19.88
N VAL A 50 -7.08 7.60 19.50
CA VAL A 50 -6.92 8.11 18.13
C VAL A 50 -5.45 8.28 17.77
N GLU A 51 -4.62 8.85 18.65
CA GLU A 51 -3.17 9.02 18.36
C GLU A 51 -2.45 7.67 18.17
N LYS A 52 -2.80 6.65 18.97
CA LYS A 52 -2.24 5.29 18.80
C LYS A 52 -2.68 4.63 17.50
N GLN A 53 -3.92 4.86 17.06
CA GLN A 53 -4.43 4.32 15.80
C GLN A 53 -3.81 5.01 14.58
N GLU A 54 -3.52 6.31 14.66
CA GLU A 54 -2.82 7.05 13.59
C GLU A 54 -1.35 6.62 13.43
N GLU A 55 -0.66 6.30 14.54
CA GLU A 55 0.70 5.76 14.52
C GLU A 55 0.77 4.34 13.92
N GLU A 56 -0.18 3.46 14.23
CA GLU A 56 -0.25 2.11 13.67
C GLU A 56 -0.63 2.11 12.18
N GLN A 57 -1.49 3.03 11.73
CA GLN A 57 -1.84 3.16 10.30
C GLN A 57 -0.67 3.65 9.44
N LYS A 58 0.16 4.58 9.95
CA LYS A 58 1.39 5.01 9.26
C LYS A 58 2.46 3.91 9.14
N ALA A 59 2.38 2.87 9.98
CA ALA A 59 3.29 1.73 9.90
C ALA A 59 2.86 0.69 8.82
N ILE A 60 1.58 0.66 8.45
CA ILE A 60 1.00 -0.33 7.53
C ILE A 60 1.04 0.13 6.06
N GLU A 61 1.07 1.44 5.79
CA GLU A 61 1.14 2.02 4.43
C GLU A 61 2.56 2.09 3.81
N LYS A 62 3.52 1.27 4.28
CA LYS A 62 4.68 0.99 3.43
C LYS A 62 4.33 -0.23 2.59
N PRO A 63 3.97 -0.06 1.30
CA PRO A 63 3.79 -1.20 0.43
C PRO A 63 5.05 -2.07 0.53
N PRO A 64 4.92 -3.41 0.52
CA PRO A 64 6.06 -4.31 0.58
C PRO A 64 7.03 -3.89 -0.52
N VAL A 65 8.27 -3.58 -0.12
CA VAL A 65 9.33 -3.18 -1.04
C VAL A 65 9.81 -4.42 -1.79
N GLU A 66 8.95 -4.95 -2.66
CA GLU A 66 9.27 -5.92 -3.70
C GLU A 66 10.20 -5.23 -4.69
N GLY A 67 11.46 -5.07 -4.31
CA GLY A 67 12.41 -4.29 -5.10
C GLY A 67 13.72 -3.92 -4.42
N ARG A 68 13.94 -4.27 -3.14
CA ARG A 68 15.31 -4.22 -2.60
C ARG A 68 16.11 -5.29 -3.32
N ARG A 69 16.86 -4.87 -4.35
CA ARG A 69 17.93 -5.68 -4.93
C ARG A 69 18.81 -6.14 -3.78
N VAL A 70 19.04 -7.44 -3.69
CA VAL A 70 19.93 -8.06 -2.71
C VAL A 70 21.16 -8.50 -3.49
N CYS A 71 22.34 -8.12 -3.01
CA CYS A 71 23.57 -8.52 -3.67
C CYS A 71 23.73 -10.04 -3.53
N PRO A 72 23.91 -10.79 -4.64
CA PRO A 72 24.06 -12.24 -4.58
C PRO A 72 25.35 -12.67 -3.87
N ALA A 73 26.36 -11.80 -3.79
CA ALA A 73 27.64 -12.11 -3.18
C ALA A 73 27.68 -11.87 -1.66
N CYS A 74 27.01 -10.83 -1.15
CA CYS A 74 27.12 -10.45 0.27
C CYS A 74 25.78 -10.25 0.99
N GLY A 75 24.64 -10.39 0.31
CA GLY A 75 23.32 -10.14 0.89
C GLY A 75 23.03 -8.66 1.18
N GLY A 76 23.94 -7.74 0.83
CA GLY A 76 23.75 -6.32 1.02
C GLY A 76 22.63 -5.75 0.16
N THR A 77 21.91 -4.75 0.68
CA THR A 77 20.82 -4.06 -0.03
C THR A 77 21.21 -2.67 -0.53
N SER A 78 22.47 -2.28 -0.33
CA SER A 78 23.02 -0.98 -0.72
C SER A 78 23.82 -1.08 -2.01
N PHE A 79 23.40 -0.34 -3.05
CA PHE A 79 24.04 -0.30 -4.36
C PHE A 79 24.42 1.13 -4.74
N ASN A 80 25.52 1.29 -5.48
CA ASN A 80 25.85 2.49 -6.22
C ASN A 80 25.34 2.35 -7.65
N THR A 81 24.90 3.44 -8.25
CA THR A 81 24.37 3.45 -9.62
C THR A 81 25.30 4.27 -10.49
N GLU A 82 25.88 3.64 -11.50
CA GLU A 82 26.82 4.27 -12.44
C GLU A 82 26.34 4.09 -13.88
N GLU A 83 26.58 5.09 -14.73
CA GLU A 83 26.18 5.03 -16.13
C GLU A 83 27.24 4.32 -16.97
N ASP A 84 26.81 3.29 -17.69
CA ASP A 84 27.65 2.54 -18.61
C ASP A 84 27.64 3.16 -20.00
N LYS A 85 28.67 3.96 -20.27
CA LYS A 85 28.85 4.62 -21.57
C LYS A 85 29.07 3.66 -22.74
N THR A 86 29.33 2.37 -22.47
CA THR A 86 29.52 1.36 -23.51
C THR A 86 28.20 0.82 -24.06
N GLN A 87 27.11 0.90 -23.28
CA GLN A 87 25.81 0.39 -23.68
C GLN A 87 24.80 1.54 -23.81
N VAL A 88 24.46 1.87 -25.05
CA VAL A 88 23.41 2.85 -25.36
C VAL A 88 22.07 2.13 -25.45
N LEU A 89 21.14 2.46 -24.57
CA LEU A 89 19.78 1.91 -24.60
C LEU A 89 18.92 2.59 -25.66
N PHE A 90 19.07 3.91 -25.77
CA PHE A 90 18.21 4.70 -26.62
C PHE A 90 18.88 6.00 -27.07
N GLN A 91 18.55 6.45 -28.26
CA GLN A 91 19.05 7.71 -28.81
C GLN A 91 17.90 8.48 -29.45
N GLN A 92 17.61 9.67 -28.93
CA GLN A 92 16.65 10.60 -29.51
C GLN A 92 17.20 12.03 -29.46
N GLY A 93 16.99 12.80 -30.53
CA GLY A 93 17.36 14.22 -30.57
C GLY A 93 18.85 14.51 -30.35
N GLY A 94 19.74 13.57 -30.68
CA GLY A 94 21.19 13.71 -30.46
C GLY A 94 21.66 13.40 -29.04
N MET A 95 20.76 13.10 -28.09
CA MET A 95 21.11 12.67 -26.74
C MET A 95 21.11 11.14 -26.65
N LYS A 96 22.17 10.59 -26.05
CA LYS A 96 22.31 9.15 -25.80
C LYS A 96 21.93 8.84 -24.37
N ILE A 97 21.01 7.90 -24.19
CA ILE A 97 20.65 7.35 -22.88
C ILE A 97 21.44 6.05 -22.71
N TYR A 98 22.29 6.03 -21.69
CA TYR A 98 23.15 4.90 -21.37
C TYR A 98 22.49 3.95 -20.38
N ALA A 99 22.89 2.68 -20.40
CA ALA A 99 22.49 1.72 -19.39
C ALA A 99 23.04 2.09 -18.01
N LYS A 100 22.36 1.67 -16.95
CA LYS A 100 22.82 1.86 -15.57
C LYS A 100 23.38 0.55 -15.04
N ARG A 101 24.61 0.58 -14.54
CA ARG A 101 25.24 -0.49 -13.76
C ARG A 101 25.00 -0.25 -12.28
N TYR A 102 24.79 -1.35 -11.56
CA TYR A 102 24.53 -1.32 -10.13
C TYR A 102 25.63 -2.09 -9.42
N ILE A 103 26.46 -1.38 -8.66
CA ILE A 103 27.62 -1.95 -7.97
C ILE A 103 27.26 -2.05 -6.49
N CYS A 104 27.36 -3.24 -5.89
CA CYS A 104 27.12 -3.38 -4.45
C CYS A 104 28.14 -2.56 -3.65
N LYS A 105 27.69 -1.71 -2.73
CA LYS A 105 28.58 -0.89 -1.89
C LYS A 105 29.39 -1.73 -0.89
N SER A 106 28.89 -2.90 -0.51
CA SER A 106 29.52 -3.74 0.51
C SER A 106 30.66 -4.60 -0.02
N CYS A 107 30.52 -5.14 -1.24
CA CYS A 107 31.50 -6.08 -1.82
C CYS A 107 31.97 -5.73 -3.23
N GLY A 108 31.45 -4.67 -3.85
CA GLY A 108 31.83 -4.23 -5.20
C GLY A 108 31.29 -5.10 -6.35
N THR A 109 30.47 -6.10 -6.07
CA THR A 109 29.91 -6.98 -7.11
C THR A 109 28.82 -6.26 -7.92
N GLU A 110 28.92 -6.35 -9.24
CA GLU A 110 27.92 -5.84 -10.18
C GLU A 110 26.67 -6.74 -10.18
N ALA A 111 25.48 -6.12 -10.22
CA ALA A 111 24.18 -6.80 -10.25
C ALA A 111 23.32 -6.35 -11.43
#